data_AF-A0A6G0YWF1-F1
#
_entry.id   AF-A0A6G0YWF1-F1
#
_cell.length_a   1.000
_cell.length_b   1.000
_cell.length_c   1.000
_cell.angle_alpha   90.00
_cell.angle_beta   90.00
_cell.angle_gamma   90.00
#
_symmetry.space_group_name_H-M   'P 1'
#
loop_
_entity.id
_entity.type
_entity.pdbx_description
1 polymer ?
#
loop_
_entity_poly.entity_id
_entity_poly.type
_entity_poly.pdbx_seq_one_letter_code
_entity_poly.pdbx_strand_id
1 'polypeptide(L)' 'MDLVFSLPNRLSQRPPKTDSQNTLSEWLCYIHNDVNQKIGKSIFDCHRVNERWRDGWNDGSCD' A
#
# COMPACT_ATOMS: atom_id res chain seq x y z
N MET A 1 -4.26 19.35 -15.13
CA MET A 1 -3.23 18.39 -14.67
C MET A 1 -3.51 18.14 -13.20
N ASP A 2 -4.57 17.40 -12.86
CA ASP A 2 -4.38 16.18 -12.05
C ASP A 2 -5.61 15.25 -12.04
N LEU A 3 -6.59 15.50 -12.91
CA LEU A 3 -7.86 14.75 -12.96
C LEU A 3 -7.69 13.23 -13.19
N VAL A 4 -6.52 12.79 -13.69
CA VAL A 4 -6.19 11.38 -13.93
C VAL A 4 -5.79 10.64 -12.65
N PHE A 5 -5.29 11.36 -11.64
CA PHE A 5 -4.87 10.78 -10.36
C PHE A 5 -5.73 11.36 -9.24
N SER A 6 -6.98 10.90 -9.20
CA SER A 6 -7.85 11.04 -8.04
C SER A 6 -8.06 9.65 -7.43
N LEU A 7 -8.29 9.60 -6.11
CA LEU A 7 -8.57 8.34 -5.42
C LEU A 7 -9.76 7.58 -6.05
N PRO A 8 -10.90 8.22 -6.40
CA PRO A 8 -11.99 7.51 -7.07
C PRO A 8 -11.58 6.80 -8.36
N ASN A 9 -10.80 7.46 -9.23
CA ASN A 9 -10.33 6.85 -10.48
C ASN A 9 -9.42 5.64 -10.20
N ARG A 10 -8.52 5.77 -9.21
CA ARG A 10 -7.66 4.66 -8.78
C ARG A 10 -8.45 3.46 -8.27
N LEU A 11 -9.49 3.68 -7.47
CA LEU A 11 -10.36 2.62 -6.98
C LEU A 11 -11.14 1.94 -8.12
N SER A 12 -11.54 2.68 -9.14
CA SER A 12 -12.16 2.11 -10.34
C SER A 12 -11.19 1.26 -11.17
N GLN A 13 -9.95 1.70 -11.34
CA GLN A 13 -8.93 0.99 -12.12
C GLN A 13 -8.33 -0.21 -11.38
N ARG A 14 -8.23 -0.12 -10.05
CA ARG A 14 -7.64 -1.14 -9.17
C ARG A 14 -8.57 -1.35 -7.97
N PRO A 15 -9.70 -2.06 -8.15
CA PRO A 15 -10.65 -2.28 -7.07
C PRO A 15 -10.01 -3.04 -5.89
N PRO A 16 -10.46 -2.79 -4.65
CA PRO A 16 -9.99 -3.50 -3.46
C PRO A 16 -10.04 -5.02 -3.62
N LYS A 17 -8.95 -5.68 -3.24
CA LYS A 17 -8.88 -7.14 -3.13
C LYS A 17 -9.12 -7.55 -1.68
N THR A 18 -10.33 -7.99 -1.38
CA THR A 18 -10.79 -8.21 0.01
C THR A 18 -10.97 -9.68 0.37
N ASP A 19 -10.38 -10.60 -0.40
CA ASP A 19 -10.58 -12.05 -0.24
C ASP A 19 -9.89 -12.62 1.02
N SER A 20 -8.84 -11.95 1.48
CA SER A 20 -8.10 -12.29 2.69
C SER A 20 -7.44 -11.05 3.30
N GLN A 21 -7.00 -11.17 4.56
CA GLN A 21 -6.21 -10.12 5.19
C GLN A 21 -4.93 -9.82 4.40
N ASN A 22 -4.20 -10.85 3.94
CA ASN A 22 -2.94 -10.66 3.23
C ASN A 22 -3.15 -9.90 1.91
N THR A 23 -4.13 -10.34 1.12
CA THR A 23 -4.45 -9.70 -0.18
C THR A 23 -4.90 -8.26 -0.01
N LEU A 24 -5.65 -7.95 1.06
CA LEU A 24 -6.08 -6.58 1.34
C LEU A 24 -4.91 -5.70 1.77
N SER A 25 -4.05 -6.19 2.66
CA SER A 25 -2.86 -5.46 3.12
C SER A 25 -1.91 -5.15 1.97
N GLU A 26 -1.65 -6.11 1.08
CA GLU A 26 -0.84 -5.89 -0.13
C GLU A 26 -1.51 -4.88 -1.07
N TRP A 27 -2.81 -5.02 -1.36
CA TRP A 27 -3.54 -4.07 -2.22
C TRP A 27 -3.47 -2.63 -1.66
N LEU A 28 -3.69 -2.47 -0.36
CA LEU A 28 -3.59 -1.16 0.32
C LEU A 28 -2.19 -0.58 0.17
N CYS A 29 -1.15 -1.40 0.36
CA CYS A 29 0.23 -0.97 0.17
C CYS A 29 0.50 -0.48 -1.26
N TYR A 30 0.06 -1.21 -2.28
CA TYR A 30 0.26 -0.82 -3.67
C TYR A 30 -0.47 0.48 -4.04
N ILE A 31 -1.70 0.67 -3.58
CA ILE A 31 -2.42 1.93 -3.78
C ILE A 31 -1.74 3.10 -3.03
N HIS A 32 -1.21 2.85 -1.83
CA HIS A 32 -0.42 3.86 -1.12
C HIS A 32 0.84 4.23 -1.92
N ASN A 33 1.52 3.24 -2.52
CA ASN A 33 2.70 3.47 -3.33
C ASN A 33 2.44 4.28 -4.61
N ASP A 34 1.25 4.16 -5.22
CA ASP A 34 0.87 5.08 -6.29
C ASP A 34 0.91 6.53 -5.79
N VAL A 35 0.39 6.79 -4.57
CA VAL A 35 0.37 8.14 -3.98
C VAL A 35 1.79 8.60 -3.68
N ASN A 36 2.63 7.73 -3.11
CA ASN A 36 4.04 8.01 -2.87
C ASN A 36 4.74 8.44 -4.15
N GLN A 37 4.56 7.69 -5.24
CA GLN A 37 5.13 8.02 -6.54
C GLN A 37 4.65 9.38 -7.04
N LYS A 38 3.34 9.67 -6.94
CA LYS A 38 2.78 10.96 -7.38
C LYS A 38 3.41 12.14 -6.64
N ILE A 39 3.67 12.01 -5.34
CA ILE A 39 4.18 13.10 -4.52
C ILE A 39 5.70 13.05 -4.30
N GLY A 40 6.42 12.23 -5.08
CA GLY A 40 7.88 12.15 -5.06
C GLY A 40 8.48 11.49 -3.80
N LYS A 41 7.71 10.63 -3.11
CA LYS A 41 8.20 9.82 -2.00
C LYS A 41 8.73 8.48 -2.48
N SER A 42 9.60 7.87 -1.67
CA SER A 42 10.10 6.51 -1.89
C SER A 42 8.96 5.49 -1.90
N ILE A 43 9.14 4.44 -2.70
CA ILE A 43 8.25 3.28 -2.72
C ILE A 43 8.53 2.42 -1.48
N PHE A 44 7.47 2.01 -0.79
CA PHE A 44 7.55 1.05 0.31
C PHE A 44 7.55 -0.39 -0.24
N ASP A 45 8.35 -1.27 0.34
CA ASP A 45 8.36 -2.70 -0.02
C ASP A 45 7.12 -3.41 0.54
N CYS A 46 6.14 -3.70 -0.33
CA CYS A 46 4.89 -4.32 0.08
C CYS A 46 5.03 -5.75 0.61
N HIS A 47 6.16 -6.44 0.37
CA HIS A 47 6.43 -7.73 1.02
C HIS A 47 6.59 -7.59 2.54
N ARG A 48 6.89 -6.37 3.02
CA ARG A 48 7.10 -6.07 4.44
C ARG A 48 5.89 -5.39 5.10
N VAL A 49 4.73 -5.42 4.45
CA VAL A 49 3.53 -4.72 4.95
C VAL A 49 3.06 -5.25 6.31
N ASN A 50 3.17 -6.56 6.54
CA ASN A 50 2.78 -7.16 7.81
C ASN A 50 3.82 -6.92 8.92
N GLU A 51 5.13 -6.97 8.60
CA GLU A 51 6.17 -6.55 9.56
C GLU A 51 5.90 -5.12 10.05
N ARG A 52 5.59 -4.21 9.12
CA ARG A 52 5.40 -2.79 9.45
C ARG A 52 4.10 -2.51 10.21
N TRP A 53 3.00 -3.17 9.89
CA TRP A 53 1.66 -2.76 10.35
C TRP A 53 0.94 -3.78 11.23
N ARG A 54 1.54 -4.95 11.51
CA ARG A 54 0.91 -5.99 12.31
C ARG A 54 1.87 -6.67 13.28
N ASP A 55 2.97 -7.21 12.76
CA ASP A 55 3.78 -8.22 13.45
C ASP A 55 5.02 -7.63 14.15
N GLY A 56 5.51 -6.47 13.71
CA GLY A 56 6.84 -5.98 14.07
C GLY A 56 7.92 -6.46 13.09
N TRP A 57 9.08 -5.80 13.11
CA TRP A 57 10.21 -6.18 12.24
C TRP A 57 10.86 -7.48 12.69
N ASN A 58 11.28 -8.31 11.73
CA ASN A 58 11.92 -9.61 12.03
C ASN A 58 13.25 -9.51 12.79
N ASP A 59 13.85 -8.32 12.86
CA ASP A 59 15.08 -8.07 13.62
C ASP A 59 14.83 -7.76 15.11
N GLY A 60 13.57 -7.75 15.55
CA GLY A 60 13.18 -7.47 16.94
C GLY A 60 13.26 -6.00 17.32
N SER A 61 13.46 -5.08 16.36
CA SER A 61 13.56 -3.64 16.66
C SER A 61 12.26 -3.00 17.17
N CYS A 62 11.16 -3.75 17.22
CA CYS A 62 9.87 -3.34 17.77
C CYS A 62 9.44 -4.15 19.01
N ASP A 63 10.35 -4.96 19.56
CA ASP A 63 10.15 -5.67 20.83
C ASP A 63 10.44 -4.79 22.06
#